data_AF-A0A7Y0TP47-F1
#
_entry.id   AF-A0A7Y0TP47-F1
#
_cell.length_a   1.000
_cell.length_b   1.000
_cell.length_c   1.000
_cell.angle_alpha   90.00
_cell.angle_beta   90.00
_cell.angle_gamma   90.00
#
_symmetry.space_group_name_H-M   'P 1'
#
loop_
_entity.id
_entity.type
_entity.pdbx_description
1 polymer ?
#
loop_
_entity_poly.entity_id
_entity_poly.type
_entity_poly.pdbx_seq_one_letter_code
_entity_poly.pdbx_strand_id
1 'polypeptide(L)' 'MNAQADADPETLRLSIDTKATVHVGLYSRGGKSRGIKAVEAWDHDMRPKEKFVPGGILEPVSGKSFLFF' A
#
# COMPACT_ATOMS: atom_id res chain seq x y z
N MET A 1 19.28 10.51 -11.66
CA MET A 1 18.84 10.67 -13.06
C MET A 1 19.52 9.57 -13.86
N ASN A 2 18.78 8.79 -14.66
CA ASN A 2 19.31 7.58 -15.32
C ASN A 2 19.58 7.88 -16.81
N ALA A 3 20.61 8.69 -17.06
CA ALA A 3 20.87 9.31 -18.36
C ALA A 3 21.05 8.30 -19.53
N GLN A 4 21.61 7.12 -19.28
CA GLN A 4 21.73 6.08 -20.31
C GLN A 4 20.38 5.54 -20.77
N ALA A 5 19.48 5.26 -19.82
CA ALA A 5 18.12 4.81 -20.12
C ALA A 5 17.26 5.93 -20.72
N ASP A 6 17.51 7.19 -20.34
CA ASP A 6 16.83 8.35 -20.93
C ASP A 6 17.27 8.60 -22.39
N ALA A 7 18.45 8.11 -22.80
CA ALA A 7 19.01 8.29 -24.14
C ALA A 7 18.69 7.15 -25.12
N ASP A 8 18.17 6.03 -24.64
CA ASP A 8 17.87 4.84 -25.45
C ASP A 8 16.35 4.64 -25.59
N PRO A 9 15.76 4.88 -26.77
CA PRO A 9 14.32 4.73 -26.98
C PRO A 9 13.82 3.28 -26.92
N GLU A 10 14.72 2.29 -27.05
CA GLU A 10 14.38 0.88 -26.91
C GLU A 10 14.35 0.42 -25.43
N THR A 11 14.78 1.28 -24.51
CA THR A 11 14.80 1.02 -23.07
C THR A 11 13.56 1.60 -22.38
N LEU A 12 12.78 0.75 -21.71
CA LEU A 12 11.68 1.18 -20.84
C LEU A 12 12.17 1.33 -19.39
N ARG A 13 12.04 2.54 -18.83
CA ARG A 13 12.32 2.78 -17.41
C ARG A 13 11.06 2.61 -16.56
N LEU A 14 11.17 1.83 -15.48
CA LEU A 14 10.16 1.69 -14.45
C LEU A 14 10.74 2.05 -13.07
N SER A 15 9.96 2.77 -12.27
CA SER A 15 10.20 2.98 -10.84
C SER A 15 9.20 2.13 -10.07
N ILE A 16 9.70 1.27 -9.19
CA ILE A 16 8.87 0.36 -8.39
C ILE A 16 9.17 0.62 -6.93
N ASP A 17 8.14 0.86 -6.14
CA ASP A 17 8.26 1.10 -4.69
C ASP A 17 7.17 0.35 -3.94
N THR A 18 7.49 -0.07 -2.72
CA THR A 18 6.53 -0.62 -1.76
C THR A 18 6.53 0.22 -0.49
N LYS A 19 5.36 0.36 0.12
CA LYS A 19 5.19 1.14 1.35
C LYS A 19 5.19 0.25 2.58
N ALA A 20 5.03 0.89 3.74
CA ALA A 20 4.92 0.22 5.04
C ALA A 20 3.83 -0.86 5.02
N THR A 21 4.13 -1.98 5.67
CA THR A 21 3.16 -3.06 5.87
C THR A 21 1.96 -2.56 6.67
N VAL A 22 0.79 -2.76 6.12
CA VAL A 22 -0.51 -2.51 6.76
C VAL A 22 -1.04 -3.84 7.26
N HIS A 23 -1.35 -3.90 8.56
CA HIS A 23 -2.06 -5.06 9.10
C HIS A 23 -3.57 -4.84 8.90
N VAL A 24 -4.24 -5.82 8.29
CA VAL A 24 -5.68 -5.75 7.98
C VAL A 24 -6.45 -6.63 8.97
N GLY A 25 -7.50 -6.10 9.57
CA GLY A 25 -8.26 -6.85 10.56
C GLY A 25 -9.33 -6.01 11.24
N LEU A 26 -10.08 -6.64 12.16
CA LEU A 26 -11.12 -5.98 12.96
C LEU A 26 -10.49 -5.15 14.09
N TYR A 27 -9.69 -4.15 13.71
CA TYR A 27 -9.08 -3.21 14.64
C TYR A 27 -10.05 -2.06 14.93
N SER A 28 -10.21 -1.71 16.20
CA SER A 28 -10.86 -0.49 16.64
C SER A 28 -9.86 0.31 17.47
N ARG A 29 -9.58 1.56 17.07
CA ARG A 29 -8.66 2.45 17.80
C ARG A 29 -9.38 3.76 18.13
N GLY A 30 -10.08 3.78 19.26
CA GLY A 30 -10.74 4.98 19.77
C GLY A 30 -11.98 5.44 18.98
N GLY A 31 -12.50 4.62 18.08
CA GLY A 31 -13.73 4.92 17.34
C GLY A 31 -14.97 4.84 18.22
N LYS A 32 -15.95 5.73 18.00
CA LYS A 32 -17.26 5.68 18.65
C LYS A 32 -18.30 5.19 17.64
N SER A 33 -18.95 4.07 17.94
CA SER A 33 -20.07 3.54 17.16
C SER A 33 -21.38 3.73 17.94
N ARG A 34 -22.49 4.02 17.25
CA ARG A 34 -23.84 4.11 17.84
C ARG A 34 -24.63 2.80 17.70
N GLY A 35 -23.93 1.68 17.52
CA GLY A 35 -24.55 0.36 17.48
C GLY A 35 -25.18 -0.01 18.83
N ILE A 36 -26.23 -0.83 18.79
CA ILE A 36 -26.89 -1.38 19.99
C ILE A 36 -25.91 -2.30 20.77
N LYS A 37 -24.92 -2.89 20.09
CA LYS A 37 -23.86 -3.70 20.68
C LYS A 37 -22.50 -3.07 20.39
N ALA A 38 -21.57 -3.25 21.33
CA ALA A 38 -20.17 -2.90 21.12
C ALA A 38 -19.58 -3.74 19.97
N VAL A 39 -18.71 -3.12 19.18
CA VAL A 39 -17.96 -3.83 18.14
C VAL A 39 -16.91 -4.69 18.84
N GLU A 40 -16.94 -6.00 18.61
CA GLU A 40 -15.88 -6.91 19.03
C GLU A 40 -14.63 -6.62 18.17
N ALA A 41 -13.62 -6.01 18.79
CA ALA A 41 -12.36 -5.67 18.15
C ALA A 41 -11.24 -6.59 18.63
N TRP A 42 -10.18 -6.72 17.83
CA TRP A 42 -8.97 -7.44 18.18
C TRP A 42 -7.93 -6.54 18.86
N ASP A 43 -8.39 -5.59 19.68
CA ASP A 43 -7.56 -4.58 20.32
C ASP A 43 -6.59 -5.15 21.38
N HIS A 44 -6.91 -6.33 21.94
CA HIS A 44 -6.08 -6.99 22.96
C HIS A 44 -5.20 -8.13 22.42
N ASP A 45 -5.57 -8.72 21.28
CA ASP A 45 -4.87 -9.86 20.66
C ASP A 45 -4.24 -9.39 19.34
N MET A 46 -2.98 -8.95 19.38
CA MET A 46 -2.19 -8.59 18.19
C MET A 46 -1.79 -9.82 17.37
N ARG A 47 -2.76 -10.70 17.07
CA ARG A 47 -2.59 -11.83 16.18
C ARG A 47 -2.45 -11.27 14.76
N PRO A 48 -1.34 -11.54 14.05
CA PRO A 48 -1.19 -11.06 12.68
C PRO A 48 -2.15 -11.82 11.78
N LYS A 49 -3.28 -11.21 11.48
CA LYS A 49 -4.20 -11.64 10.43
C LYS A 49 -3.96 -10.70 9.27
N GLU A 50 -3.57 -11.28 8.15
CA GLU A 50 -3.33 -10.67 6.84
C GLU A 50 -2.47 -9.38 6.82
N LYS A 51 -1.25 -9.53 6.32
CA LYS A 51 -0.33 -8.40 6.07
C LYS A 51 -0.52 -7.96 4.63
N PHE A 52 -0.82 -6.69 4.46
CA PHE A 52 -0.94 -6.06 3.17
C PHE A 52 0.22 -5.08 2.95
N VAL A 53 0.85 -5.11 1.78
CA VAL A 53 1.96 -4.21 1.44
C VAL A 53 1.58 -3.44 0.17
N PRO A 54 1.11 -2.19 0.30
CA PRO A 54 0.79 -1.38 -0.86
C PRO A 54 2.06 -1.08 -1.64
N GLY A 55 1.91 -0.96 -2.96
CA GLY A 55 3.00 -0.58 -3.83
C GLY A 55 2.53 0.09 -5.10
N GLY A 56 3.51 0.55 -5.87
CA GLY A 56 3.27 1.24 -7.11
C GLY A 56 4.35 1.00 -8.14
N ILE A 57 3.95 1.10 -9.40
CA ILE A 57 4.82 1.09 -10.56
C ILE A 57 4.58 2.40 -11.30
N LEU A 58 5.64 3.15 -11.57
CA LEU A 58 5.63 4.39 -12.33
C LEU A 58 6.50 4.23 -13.57
N GLU A 59 5.94 4.55 -14.73
CA GLU A 59 6.70 4.76 -15.97
C GLU A 59 7.08 6.25 -16.05
N PRO A 60 8.33 6.66 -15.78
CA PRO A 60 8.64 8.07 -15.54
C PRO A 60 8.62 8.95 -16.80
N VAL A 61 8.66 8.36 -18.00
CA VAL A 61 8.65 9.10 -19.26
C VAL A 61 7.23 9.54 -19.62
N SER A 62 6.26 8.62 -19.62
CA SER A 62 4.86 8.95 -19.86
C SER A 62 4.12 9.49 -18.63
N GLY A 63 4.65 9.25 -17.42
CA GLY A 63 4.01 9.57 -16.15
C GLY A 63 2.90 8.58 -15.75
N LYS A 64 2.71 7.49 -16.49
CA LYS A 64 1.69 6.48 -16.17
C LYS A 64 2.05 5.75 -14.87
N SER A 65 1.05 5.63 -13.99
CA SER A 65 1.18 4.94 -12.72
C SER A 65 0.18 3.79 -12.59
N PHE A 66 0.63 2.69 -12.01
CA PHE A 66 -0.21 1.60 -11.52
C PHE A 66 -0.01 1.47 -10.01
N LEU A 67 -1.10 1.44 -9.25
CA LEU A 67 -1.09 1.30 -7.79
C LEU A 67 -1.80 0.00 -7.42
N PHE A 68 -1.26 -0.74 -6.46
CA PHE A 68 -1.87 -1.95 -5.93
C PHE A 68 -1.99 -1.91 -4.41
N PHE A 69 -3.12 -2.42 -3.92
CA PHE A 69 -3.61 -2.39 -2.54
C PHE A 69 -4.22 -3.75 -2.13
#